data_AF-A0A2S8FUX1-F1
#
_entry.id   AF-A0A2S8FUX1-F1
#
_cell.length_a   1.000
_cell.length_b   1.000
_cell.length_c   1.000
_cell.angle_alpha   90.00
_cell.angle_beta   90.00
_cell.angle_gamma   90.00
#
_symmetry.space_group_name_H-M   'P 1'
#
loop_
_entity.id
_entity.type
_entity.pdbx_description
1 polymer ?
#
loop_
_entity_poly.entity_id
_entity_poly.type
_entity_poly.pdbx_seq_one_letter_code
_entity_poly.pdbx_strand_id
1 'polypeptide(L)'
;MCSLYQWGTLSVTKTNGLWSALLIVALAPMAIGCDSDGKVHIEGTATWNGTPIENGYVELQPLNGEGQFASAEIADGKFTLSTLPGSRRVKVTAQKKIGETAPTERIPEPEPIMFQFIPPEFNSESTLEMKISESDPTLNLDLKGNELQSSQKLDAAAQQRKRAQGGT
;
A
#
# COMPACT_ATOMS: atom_id res chain seq x y z
N MET A 1 36.64 -19.28 37.11
CA MET A 1 37.66 -18.22 37.14
C MET A 1 37.00 -17.01 37.79
N CYS A 2 37.12 -16.90 39.12
CA CYS A 2 37.89 -15.85 39.80
C CYS A 2 37.57 -14.44 39.29
N SER A 3 36.80 -13.65 40.04
CA SER A 3 37.42 -12.55 40.79
C SER A 3 36.46 -11.98 41.84
N LEU A 4 36.86 -12.16 43.09
CA LEU A 4 36.57 -11.28 44.23
C LEU A 4 37.17 -9.88 43.98
N TYR A 5 36.99 -8.98 44.95
CA TYR A 5 37.51 -7.61 45.10
C TYR A 5 36.46 -6.54 44.70
N GLN A 6 36.10 -5.55 45.51
CA GLN A 6 36.67 -5.07 46.77
C GLN A 6 35.62 -4.17 47.43
N TRP A 7 35.46 -4.28 48.75
CA TRP A 7 34.67 -3.35 49.54
C TRP A 7 35.35 -1.98 49.61
N GLY A 8 34.63 -0.94 49.21
CA GLY A 8 34.97 0.46 49.49
C GLY A 8 33.96 1.05 50.46
N THR A 9 34.35 1.11 51.74
CA THR A 9 33.68 1.91 52.76
C THR A 9 34.12 3.35 52.63
N LEU A 10 33.21 4.26 52.30
CA LEU A 10 33.45 5.70 52.37
C LEU A 10 32.36 6.37 53.21
N SER A 11 32.82 6.73 54.39
CA SER A 11 32.32 7.59 55.45
C SER A 11 31.14 8.51 55.13
N VAL A 12 30.08 8.32 55.90
CA VAL A 12 28.95 9.24 56.04
C VAL A 12 29.43 10.51 56.76
N THR A 13 29.56 11.62 56.03
CA THR A 13 29.63 12.95 56.63
C THR A 13 28.23 13.47 56.87
N LYS A 14 27.90 13.58 58.16
CA LYS A 14 26.68 14.16 58.71
C LYS A 14 26.75 15.69 58.61
N THR A 15 25.97 16.30 57.74
CA THR A 15 25.68 17.74 57.78
C THR A 15 24.19 17.96 57.93
N ASN A 16 23.85 18.59 59.05
CA ASN A 16 22.51 18.86 59.53
C ASN A 16 21.81 19.92 58.66
N GLY A 17 20.53 19.72 58.38
CA GLY A 17 19.64 20.81 57.93
C GLY A 17 18.42 20.33 57.15
N LEU A 18 17.26 20.36 57.82
CA LEU A 18 15.91 20.49 57.22
C LEU A 18 15.37 19.23 56.51
N TRP A 19 14.67 18.34 57.21
CA TRP A 19 13.20 18.33 57.30
C TRP A 19 12.48 18.49 55.95
N SER A 20 12.21 17.38 55.27
CA SER A 20 10.85 16.80 55.18
C SER A 20 10.81 15.73 54.10
N ALA A 21 10.38 14.56 54.52
CA ALA A 21 10.13 13.41 53.68
C ALA A 21 9.11 13.73 52.58
N LEU A 22 9.39 13.32 51.35
CA LEU A 22 8.44 12.49 50.61
C LEU A 22 9.14 11.77 49.46
N LEU A 23 9.34 10.49 49.72
CA LEU A 23 9.70 9.43 48.82
C LEU A 23 8.48 9.17 47.92
N ILE A 24 8.46 9.70 46.70
CA ILE A 24 7.60 9.19 45.63
C ILE A 24 8.44 9.15 44.36
N VAL A 25 9.06 7.98 44.16
CA VAL A 25 9.45 7.47 42.85
C VAL A 25 8.16 7.42 42.04
N ALA A 26 7.91 8.45 41.23
CA ALA A 26 6.84 8.44 40.23
C ALA A 26 7.28 7.47 39.13
N LEU A 27 7.01 6.19 39.38
CA LEU A 27 7.03 5.12 38.40
C LEU A 27 5.97 5.48 37.35
N ALA A 28 6.38 6.13 36.27
CA ALA A 28 5.52 6.38 35.13
C ALA A 28 5.17 5.01 34.50
N PRO A 29 3.91 4.55 34.53
CA PRO A 29 3.53 3.49 33.62
C PRO A 29 3.59 4.09 32.22
N MET A 30 4.58 3.67 31.44
CA MET A 30 4.51 3.78 30.00
C MET A 30 3.29 2.94 29.59
N ALA A 31 2.14 3.60 29.46
CA ALA A 31 0.99 3.04 28.79
C ALA A 31 1.40 2.89 27.32
N ILE A 32 1.93 1.72 26.98
CA ILE A 32 2.01 1.26 25.60
C ILE A 32 0.56 1.00 25.21
N GLY A 33 -0.09 2.02 24.66
CA GLY A 33 -1.40 1.90 24.05
C GLY A 33 -1.29 0.94 22.88
N CYS A 34 -1.72 -0.30 23.11
CA CYS A 34 -2.02 -1.23 22.04
C CYS A 34 -3.40 -0.82 21.51
N ASP A 35 -3.41 0.08 20.53
CA ASP A 35 -4.60 0.39 19.75
C ASP A 35 -4.84 -0.78 18.80
N SER A 36 -5.41 -1.87 19.31
CA SER A 36 -5.60 -3.10 18.54
C SER A 36 -7.04 -3.21 18.10
N ASP A 37 -7.42 -2.42 17.11
CA ASP A 37 -8.58 -2.64 16.24
C ASP A 37 -8.50 -4.00 15.48
N GLY A 38 -7.50 -4.84 15.79
CA GLY A 38 -7.20 -6.13 15.17
C GLY A 38 -6.67 -6.01 13.73
N LYS A 39 -6.45 -4.79 13.24
CA LYS A 39 -6.00 -4.52 11.88
C LYS A 39 -4.48 -4.53 11.82
N VAL A 40 -3.97 -5.14 10.76
CA VAL A 40 -2.56 -5.09 10.36
C VAL A 40 -2.40 -3.96 9.36
N HIS A 41 -1.45 -3.07 9.62
CA HIS A 41 -1.03 -2.05 8.68
C HIS A 41 -0.08 -2.68 7.68
N ILE A 42 -0.42 -2.69 6.40
CA ILE A 42 0.34 -3.33 5.33
C ILE A 42 1.03 -2.26 4.50
N GLU A 43 2.32 -2.42 4.30
CA GLU A 43 3.09 -1.69 3.30
C GLU A 43 3.36 -2.61 2.12
N GLY A 44 3.04 -2.15 0.91
CA GLY A 44 3.21 -2.98 -0.26
C GLY A 44 3.71 -2.28 -1.50
N THR A 45 4.21 -3.10 -2.40
CA THR A 45 4.67 -2.71 -3.74
C THR A 45 3.87 -3.41 -4.81
N ALA A 46 3.60 -2.73 -5.92
CA ALA A 46 2.89 -3.29 -7.06
C ALA A 46 3.59 -2.92 -8.38
N THR A 47 3.94 -3.95 -9.14
CA THR A 47 4.57 -3.84 -10.45
C THR A 47 3.76 -4.57 -11.51
N TRP A 48 3.77 -4.03 -12.72
CA TRP A 48 3.23 -4.66 -13.92
C TRP A 48 4.36 -4.90 -14.93
N ASN A 49 4.60 -6.16 -15.30
CA ASN A 49 5.71 -6.56 -16.18
C ASN A 49 7.07 -5.98 -15.74
N GLY A 50 7.31 -5.96 -14.42
CA GLY A 50 8.52 -5.40 -13.82
C GLY A 50 8.58 -3.87 -13.74
N THR A 51 7.56 -3.15 -14.22
CA THR A 51 7.47 -1.69 -14.12
C THR A 51 6.55 -1.30 -12.96
N PRO A 52 6.93 -0.36 -12.07
CA PRO A 52 6.04 0.15 -11.02
C PRO A 52 4.72 0.68 -11.58
N ILE A 53 3.60 0.34 -10.93
CA ILE A 53 2.30 0.89 -11.31
C ILE A 53 2.21 2.35 -10.84
N GLU A 54 2.23 3.29 -11.78
CA GLU A 54 2.19 4.73 -11.45
C GLU A 54 0.87 5.16 -10.80
N ASN A 55 -0.26 4.72 -11.38
CA ASN A 55 -1.61 5.06 -10.91
C ASN A 55 -2.50 3.81 -10.94
N GLY A 56 -2.91 3.36 -9.76
CA GLY A 56 -3.77 2.19 -9.64
C GLY A 56 -4.47 2.09 -8.30
N TYR A 57 -5.19 1.00 -8.11
CA TYR A 57 -5.86 0.67 -6.87
C TYR A 57 -5.68 -0.83 -6.60
N VAL A 58 -5.43 -1.14 -5.33
CA VAL A 58 -5.48 -2.50 -4.80
C VAL A 58 -6.71 -2.63 -3.91
N GLU A 59 -7.40 -3.76 -4.03
CA GLU A 59 -8.53 -4.14 -3.19
C GLU A 59 -8.32 -5.55 -2.66
N LEU A 60 -8.49 -5.71 -1.35
CA LEU A 60 -8.41 -6.97 -0.62
C LEU A 60 -9.79 -7.39 -0.14
N GLN A 61 -10.33 -8.40 -0.78
CA GLN A 61 -11.64 -8.97 -0.47
C GLN A 61 -11.50 -10.24 0.39
N PRO A 62 -12.25 -10.41 1.49
CA PRO A 62 -12.28 -11.67 2.23
C PRO A 62 -12.78 -12.83 1.37
N LEU A 63 -12.06 -13.97 1.37
CA LEU A 63 -12.46 -15.15 0.57
C LEU A 63 -13.76 -15.79 1.04
N ASN A 64 -14.02 -15.77 2.34
CA ASN A 64 -15.20 -16.39 2.94
C ASN A 64 -16.45 -15.49 2.86
N GLY A 65 -16.35 -14.31 2.23
CA GLY A 65 -17.42 -13.30 2.20
C GLY A 65 -17.65 -12.59 3.54
N GLU A 66 -17.12 -13.12 4.63
CA GLU A 66 -17.14 -12.52 5.96
C GLU A 66 -15.89 -11.66 6.20
N GLY A 67 -16.10 -10.39 6.53
CA GLY A 67 -15.04 -9.42 6.83
C GLY A 67 -15.18 -8.11 6.06
N GLN A 68 -14.29 -7.18 6.35
CA GLN A 68 -14.26 -5.87 5.68
C GLN A 68 -13.35 -5.89 4.46
N PHE A 69 -13.83 -5.31 3.36
CA PHE A 69 -12.99 -4.95 2.23
C PHE A 69 -12.00 -3.88 2.68
N ALA A 70 -10.77 -3.98 2.19
CA ALA A 70 -9.77 -2.93 2.34
C ALA A 70 -9.26 -2.56 0.96
N SER A 71 -9.13 -1.27 0.68
CA SER A 71 -8.59 -0.78 -0.57
C SER A 71 -7.60 0.35 -0.33
N ALA A 72 -6.68 0.51 -1.25
CA ALA A 72 -5.74 1.62 -1.28
C ALA A 72 -5.38 2.01 -2.70
N GLU A 73 -5.06 3.28 -2.86
CA GLU A 73 -4.42 3.78 -4.08
C GLU A 73 -2.99 3.26 -4.16
N ILE A 74 -2.58 2.94 -5.38
CA ILE A 74 -1.21 2.61 -5.74
C ILE A 74 -0.65 3.86 -6.43
N ALA A 75 0.39 4.43 -5.83
CA ALA A 75 1.14 5.55 -6.38
C ALA A 75 2.61 5.18 -6.49
N ASP A 76 3.19 5.34 -7.68
CA ASP A 76 4.61 5.02 -7.96
C ASP A 76 5.02 3.60 -7.52
N GLY A 77 4.10 2.64 -7.72
CA GLY A 77 4.25 1.24 -7.38
C GLY A 77 4.23 0.94 -5.90
N LYS A 78 3.78 1.87 -5.04
CA LYS A 78 3.64 1.67 -3.60
C LYS A 78 2.20 1.89 -3.16
N PHE A 79 1.79 1.17 -2.13
CA PHE A 79 0.50 1.35 -1.48
C PHE A 79 0.59 1.01 0.00
N THR A 80 -0.36 1.54 0.76
CA THR A 80 -0.47 1.27 2.19
C THR A 80 -1.93 1.11 2.55
N LEU A 81 -2.28 0.04 3.28
CA LEU A 81 -3.66 -0.24 3.69
C LEU A 81 -3.70 -0.94 5.03
N SER A 82 -4.79 -0.78 5.78
CA SER A 82 -5.01 -1.49 7.04
C SER A 82 -6.14 -2.52 6.89
N THR A 83 -5.89 -3.77 7.24
CA THR A 83 -6.87 -4.85 7.10
C THR A 83 -6.73 -5.91 8.19
N LEU A 84 -7.82 -6.63 8.48
CA LEU A 84 -7.75 -7.79 9.38
C LEU A 84 -6.92 -8.93 8.74
N PRO A 85 -6.15 -9.68 9.54
CA PRO A 85 -5.45 -10.89 9.13
C PRO A 85 -6.36 -11.92 8.45
N GLY A 86 -5.76 -12.81 7.66
CA GLY A 86 -6.45 -13.91 7.00
C GLY A 86 -6.30 -13.91 5.48
N SER A 87 -6.92 -14.89 4.83
CA SER A 87 -6.85 -15.08 3.38
C SER A 87 -7.77 -14.10 2.64
N ARG A 88 -7.19 -13.34 1.70
CA ARG A 88 -7.86 -12.34 0.90
C ARG A 88 -7.66 -12.60 -0.58
N ARG A 89 -8.72 -12.38 -1.36
CA ARG A 89 -8.61 -12.19 -2.81
C ARG A 89 -8.08 -10.80 -3.10
N VAL A 90 -7.10 -10.72 -3.99
CA VAL A 90 -6.45 -9.48 -4.38
C VAL A 90 -7.00 -9.05 -5.72
N LYS A 91 -7.48 -7.82 -5.82
CA LYS A 91 -7.90 -7.21 -7.07
C LYS A 91 -7.04 -5.98 -7.31
N VAL A 92 -6.53 -5.85 -8.51
CA VAL A 92 -5.68 -4.73 -8.92
C VAL A 92 -6.23 -4.11 -10.19
N THR A 93 -6.47 -2.81 -10.13
CA THR A 93 -6.76 -1.98 -11.30
C THR A 93 -5.63 -0.98 -11.44
N ALA A 94 -5.24 -0.69 -12.69
CA ALA A 94 -4.26 0.36 -12.97
C ALA A 94 -4.64 1.06 -14.25
N GLN A 95 -4.44 2.37 -14.24
CA GLN A 95 -4.82 3.24 -15.33
C GLN A 95 -3.60 4.00 -15.83
N LYS A 96 -3.54 4.21 -17.15
CA LYS A 96 -2.55 5.06 -17.78
C LYS A 96 -3.23 6.15 -18.59
N LYS A 97 -2.65 7.35 -18.62
CA LYS A 97 -3.12 8.43 -19.49
C LYS A 97 -2.84 8.07 -20.95
N ILE A 98 -3.87 8.08 -21.79
CA ILE A 98 -3.77 7.78 -23.24
C ILE A 98 -4.03 9.01 -24.11
N GLY A 99 -4.45 10.12 -23.53
CA GLY A 99 -4.73 11.36 -24.25
C GLY A 99 -5.44 12.37 -23.37
N GLU A 100 -6.03 13.37 -24.01
CA GLU A 100 -6.88 14.39 -23.38
C GLU A 100 -8.15 14.57 -24.21
N THR A 101 -9.23 14.99 -23.56
CA THR A 101 -10.49 15.33 -24.24
C THR A 101 -10.31 16.60 -25.06
N ALA A 102 -11.06 16.71 -26.16
CA ALA A 102 -11.09 17.96 -26.91
C ALA A 102 -11.85 19.02 -26.09
N PRO A 103 -11.38 20.27 -26.04
CA PRO A 103 -12.08 21.33 -25.35
C PRO A 103 -13.44 21.59 -26.02
N THR A 104 -14.45 21.86 -25.20
CA THR A 104 -15.81 22.20 -25.63
C THR A 104 -16.22 23.52 -25.00
N GLU A 105 -17.28 24.16 -25.52
CA GLU A 105 -17.80 25.40 -24.92
C GLU A 105 -18.23 25.20 -23.45
N ARG A 106 -18.66 23.99 -23.08
CA ARG A 106 -19.07 23.63 -21.72
C ARG A 106 -17.89 23.22 -20.81
N ILE A 107 -16.81 22.70 -21.40
CA ILE A 107 -15.60 22.26 -20.70
C ILE A 107 -14.39 22.81 -21.49
N PRO A 108 -13.94 24.03 -21.17
CA PRO A 108 -12.86 24.68 -21.93
C PRO A 108 -11.48 24.05 -21.65
N GLU A 109 -11.32 23.36 -20.51
CA GLU A 109 -10.07 22.72 -20.12
C GLU A 109 -10.05 21.24 -20.55
N PRO A 110 -9.03 20.78 -21.32
CA PRO A 110 -8.86 19.38 -21.66
C PRO A 110 -8.70 18.49 -20.41
N GLU A 111 -9.47 17.41 -20.34
CA GLU A 111 -9.40 16.44 -19.24
C GLU A 111 -8.58 15.21 -19.66
N PRO A 112 -7.75 14.63 -18.77
CA PRO A 112 -6.98 13.44 -19.11
C PRO A 112 -7.87 12.22 -19.36
N ILE A 113 -7.64 11.54 -20.48
CA ILE A 113 -8.30 10.27 -20.79
C ILE A 113 -7.46 9.15 -20.16
N MET A 114 -8.01 8.55 -19.10
CA MET A 114 -7.40 7.43 -18.40
C MET A 114 -7.89 6.09 -18.97
N PHE A 115 -6.99 5.13 -19.15
CA PHE A 115 -7.29 3.82 -19.69
C PHE A 115 -6.78 2.71 -18.79
N GLN A 116 -7.67 1.79 -18.44
CA GLN A 116 -7.31 0.61 -17.67
C GLN A 116 -6.59 -0.41 -18.55
N PHE A 117 -5.30 -0.61 -18.30
CA PHE A 117 -4.47 -1.51 -19.10
C PHE A 117 -4.36 -2.93 -18.52
N ILE A 118 -4.71 -3.12 -17.24
CA ILE A 118 -4.67 -4.42 -16.57
C ILE A 118 -5.90 -5.27 -16.97
N PRO A 119 -5.70 -6.52 -17.44
CA PRO A 119 -6.78 -7.46 -17.81
C PRO A 119 -7.76 -7.81 -16.67
N PRO A 120 -8.98 -8.25 -17.01
CA PRO A 120 -10.00 -8.65 -16.02
C PRO A 120 -9.56 -9.77 -15.07
N GLU A 121 -8.63 -10.63 -15.50
CA GLU A 121 -8.02 -11.71 -14.71
C GLU A 121 -7.35 -11.25 -13.42
N PHE A 122 -7.02 -9.95 -13.32
CA PHE A 122 -6.44 -9.34 -12.12
C PHE A 122 -7.43 -8.41 -11.38
N ASN A 123 -8.65 -8.22 -11.90
CA ASN A 123 -9.67 -7.37 -11.29
C ASN A 123 -11.02 -8.11 -11.09
N SER A 124 -11.95 -8.05 -12.03
CA SER A 124 -13.29 -8.61 -11.94
C SER A 124 -13.29 -10.13 -11.86
N GLU A 125 -12.31 -10.76 -12.48
CA GLU A 125 -12.14 -12.22 -12.55
C GLU A 125 -10.93 -12.69 -11.76
N SER A 126 -10.50 -11.88 -10.78
CA SER A 126 -9.29 -12.20 -10.01
C SER A 126 -9.43 -13.52 -9.24
N THR A 127 -8.43 -14.38 -9.42
CA THR A 127 -8.20 -15.61 -8.65
C THR A 127 -6.96 -15.50 -7.76
N LEU A 128 -6.34 -14.32 -7.70
CA LEU A 128 -5.18 -14.08 -6.85
C LEU A 128 -5.59 -14.10 -5.38
N GLU A 129 -4.98 -14.97 -4.60
CA GLU A 129 -5.20 -15.10 -3.17
C GLU A 129 -3.91 -14.82 -2.41
N MET A 130 -4.02 -14.11 -1.29
CA MET A 130 -2.89 -13.79 -0.44
C MET A 130 -3.30 -13.88 1.03
N LYS A 131 -2.38 -14.41 1.84
CA LYS A 131 -2.58 -14.54 3.27
C LYS A 131 -1.93 -13.36 3.98
N ILE A 132 -2.73 -12.56 4.67
CA ILE A 132 -2.23 -11.48 5.51
C ILE A 132 -1.84 -12.05 6.87
N SER A 133 -0.58 -11.89 7.24
CA SER A 133 -0.03 -12.26 8.56
C SER A 133 0.17 -11.02 9.42
N GLU A 134 -0.01 -11.15 10.73
CA GLU A 134 0.32 -10.10 11.70
C GLU A 134 1.84 -9.91 11.87
N SER A 135 2.62 -10.96 11.60
CA SER A 135 4.07 -10.99 11.84
C SER A 135 4.90 -10.34 10.72
N ASP A 136 4.35 -10.29 9.51
CA ASP A 136 5.01 -9.74 8.31
C ASP A 136 3.99 -8.93 7.51
N PRO A 137 3.88 -7.62 7.79
CA PRO A 137 2.95 -6.71 7.13
C PRO A 137 3.41 -6.27 5.72
N THR A 138 4.30 -7.00 5.06
CA THR A 138 4.85 -6.58 3.76
C THR A 138 4.16 -7.31 2.60
N LEU A 139 3.79 -6.57 1.54
CA LEU A 139 3.10 -7.14 0.38
C LEU A 139 3.82 -6.82 -0.92
N ASN A 140 4.16 -7.82 -1.74
CA ASN A 140 4.73 -7.57 -3.07
C ASN A 140 3.85 -8.19 -4.16
N LEU A 141 3.35 -7.35 -5.06
CA LEU A 141 2.48 -7.70 -6.17
C LEU A 141 3.27 -7.56 -7.49
N ASP A 142 3.91 -8.64 -7.95
CA ASP A 142 4.54 -8.70 -9.28
C ASP A 142 3.57 -9.31 -10.29
N LEU A 143 2.77 -8.44 -10.92
CA LEU A 143 1.78 -8.82 -11.92
C LEU A 143 2.41 -8.87 -13.32
N LYS A 144 2.06 -9.91 -14.09
CA LYS A 144 2.58 -10.10 -15.45
C LYS A 144 1.46 -10.50 -16.39
N GLY A 145 1.50 -9.98 -17.61
CA GLY A 145 0.51 -10.32 -18.62
C GLY A 145 0.50 -9.36 -19.81
N ASN A 146 -0.44 -9.61 -20.72
CA ASN A 146 -0.66 -8.78 -21.89
C ASN A 146 -1.56 -7.60 -21.55
N GLU A 147 -1.10 -6.38 -21.83
CA GLU A 147 -1.92 -5.18 -21.63
C GLU A 147 -3.12 -5.13 -22.57
N LEU A 148 -4.25 -4.68 -22.05
CA LEU A 148 -5.38 -4.28 -22.87
C LEU A 148 -4.95 -3.15 -23.81
N GLN A 149 -5.40 -3.21 -25.06
CA GLN A 149 -5.13 -2.15 -26.04
C GLN A 149 -6.33 -1.20 -26.06
N SER A 150 -6.09 0.10 -25.94
CA SER A 150 -7.13 1.12 -26.13
C SER A 150 -7.57 1.13 -27.59
N SER A 151 -8.88 1.26 -27.84
CA SER A 151 -9.47 1.35 -29.18
C SER A 151 -8.81 2.41 -30.07
N GLN A 152 -8.32 3.53 -29.50
CA GLN A 152 -7.63 4.57 -30.26
C GLN A 152 -6.38 4.09 -31.01
N LYS A 153 -5.66 3.10 -30.47
CA LYS A 153 -4.48 2.50 -31.14
C LYS A 153 -4.91 1.52 -32.23
N LEU A 154 -6.04 0.84 -32.04
CA LEU A 154 -6.66 -0.04 -33.04
C LEU A 154 -7.21 0.78 -34.22
N ASP A 155 -7.82 1.93 -33.94
CA ASP A 155 -8.40 2.84 -34.93
C ASP A 155 -7.35 3.55 -35.77
N ALA A 156 -6.23 3.98 -35.17
CA ALA A 156 -5.11 4.56 -35.90
C ALA A 156 -4.50 3.53 -36.88
N ALA A 157 -4.29 2.29 -36.44
CA ALA A 157 -3.79 1.21 -37.29
C ALA A 157 -4.79 0.83 -38.40
N ALA A 158 -6.10 0.80 -38.09
CA ALA A 158 -7.14 0.54 -39.07
C ALA A 158 -7.28 1.68 -40.11
N GLN A 159 -7.18 2.94 -39.68
CA GLN A 159 -7.18 4.10 -40.57
C GLN A 159 -5.95 4.13 -41.48
N GLN A 160 -4.78 3.75 -40.99
CA GLN A 160 -3.58 3.60 -41.82
C GLN A 160 -3.77 2.55 -42.91
N ARG A 161 -4.38 1.39 -42.60
CA ARG A 161 -4.72 0.36 -43.60
C ARG A 161 -5.70 0.87 -44.64
N LYS A 162 -6.75 1.60 -44.23
CA LYS A 162 -7.72 2.21 -45.16
C LYS A 162 -7.08 3.25 -46.09
N ARG A 163 -6.15 4.07 -45.58
CA ARG A 163 -5.41 5.06 -46.40
C ARG A 163 -4.41 4.42 -47.36
N ALA A 164 -3.78 3.31 -46.96
CA ALA A 164 -2.85 2.58 -47.82
C ALA A 164 -3.55 1.77 -48.93
N GLN A 165 -4.82 1.38 -48.71
CA GLN A 165 -5.61 0.60 -49.68
C GLN A 165 -6.51 1.46 -50.58
N GLY A 166 -6.64 2.76 -50.29
CA GLY A 166 -7.39 3.72 -51.11
C GLY A 166 -6.45 4.58 -51.96
N GLY A 167 -5.79 3.99 -52.95
CA GLY A 167 -4.94 4.68 -53.91
C GLY A 167 -5.49 4.54 -55.33
N THR A 168 -5.87 5.71 -55.90
CA THR A 168 -6.38 6.03 -57.26
C THR A 168 -7.73 5.46 -57.68
#